data_AF-A0A2P5ACT1-F1
#
_entry.id   AF-A0A2P5ACT1-F1
#
_cell.length_a   1.000
_cell.length_b   1.000
_cell.length_c   1.000
_cell.angle_alpha   90.00
_cell.angle_beta   90.00
_cell.angle_gamma   90.00
#
_symmetry.space_group_name_H-M   'P 1'
#
loop_
_entity.id
_entity.type
_entity.pdbx_description
1 polymer ?
#
loop_
_entity_poly.entity_id
_entity_poly.type
_entity_poly.pdbx_seq_one_letter_code
_entity_poly.pdbx_strand_id
1 'polypeptide(L)'
;METRGRFNKDETHLDNIETHCTNINATLKSLEVNISQLANSIKGQQFGKFPTDIETNPKDYCKAITLRSGKQMETPKPKEIIDKEKEVVQEPAK
;
A
#
# COMPACT_ATOMS: atom_id res chain seq x y z
N MET A 1 33.41 -28.28 49.79
CA MET A 1 32.35 -27.27 50.04
C MET A 1 32.13 -26.30 48.88
N GLU A 2 33.07 -26.15 47.95
CA GLU A 2 32.99 -25.16 46.84
C GLU A 2 31.97 -25.48 45.73
N THR A 3 31.47 -26.71 45.64
CA THR A 3 30.57 -27.16 44.57
C THR A 3 29.19 -26.53 44.64
N ARG A 4 28.71 -26.18 45.84
CA ARG A 4 27.39 -25.53 46.04
C ARG A 4 27.36 -24.11 45.50
N GLY A 5 28.45 -23.34 45.70
CA GLY A 5 28.56 -21.98 45.18
C GLY A 5 28.64 -21.93 43.65
N ARG A 6 29.31 -22.91 43.03
CA ARG A 6 29.34 -23.06 41.56
C ARG A 6 27.95 -23.37 41.01
N PHE A 7 27.24 -24.32 41.60
CA PHE A 7 25.88 -24.68 41.20
C PHE A 7 24.91 -23.48 41.23
N ASN A 8 24.92 -22.70 42.32
CA ASN A 8 24.06 -21.50 42.43
C ASN A 8 24.39 -20.45 41.35
N LYS A 9 25.67 -20.32 40.97
CA LYS A 9 26.08 -19.40 39.91
C LYS A 9 25.61 -19.87 38.53
N ASP A 10 25.66 -21.18 38.28
CA ASP A 10 25.17 -21.76 37.02
C ASP A 10 23.64 -21.62 36.91
N GLU A 11 22.91 -21.84 38.00
CA GLU A 11 21.45 -21.65 38.08
C GLU A 11 21.04 -20.21 37.74
N THR A 12 21.63 -19.22 38.41
CA THR A 12 21.36 -17.80 38.10
C THR A 12 21.74 -17.41 36.67
N HIS A 13 22.78 -18.02 36.08
CA HIS A 13 23.15 -17.77 34.69
C HIS A 13 22.09 -18.31 33.72
N LEU A 14 21.52 -19.48 34.01
CA LEU A 14 20.44 -20.07 33.23
C LEU A 14 19.16 -19.23 33.31
N ASP A 15 18.77 -18.76 34.50
CA ASP A 15 17.59 -17.90 34.68
C ASP A 15 17.72 -16.59 33.90
N ASN A 16 18.93 -16.00 33.87
CA ASN A 16 19.22 -14.80 33.10
C ASN A 16 19.11 -15.05 31.58
N ILE A 17 19.59 -16.20 31.10
CA ILE A 17 19.45 -16.60 29.69
C ILE A 17 17.97 -16.79 29.35
N GLU A 18 17.21 -17.49 30.19
CA GLU A 18 15.78 -17.71 29.97
C GLU A 18 15.01 -16.38 29.91
N THR A 19 15.30 -15.47 30.84
CA THR A 19 14.74 -14.12 30.86
C THR A 19 15.09 -13.34 29.58
N HIS A 20 16.32 -13.44 29.11
CA HIS A 20 16.71 -12.78 27.86
C HIS A 20 15.99 -13.37 26.64
N CYS A 21 15.86 -14.70 26.56
CA CYS A 21 15.13 -15.39 25.50
C CYS A 21 13.64 -15.02 25.48
N THR A 22 13.00 -14.95 26.64
CA THR A 22 11.58 -14.54 26.74
C THR A 22 11.38 -13.09 26.30
N ASN A 23 12.30 -12.19 26.67
CA ASN A 23 12.29 -10.80 26.21
C ASN A 23 12.47 -10.70 24.69
N ILE A 24 13.40 -11.45 24.10
CA ILE A 24 13.57 -11.51 22.64
C ILE A 24 12.27 -11.96 21.97
N ASN A 25 11.66 -13.04 22.46
CA ASN A 25 10.41 -13.55 21.90
C ASN A 25 9.27 -12.52 21.95
N ALA A 26 9.19 -11.72 23.03
CA ALA A 26 8.22 -10.63 23.13
C ALA A 26 8.50 -9.53 22.09
N THR A 27 9.76 -9.12 21.92
CA THR A 27 10.13 -8.11 20.92
C THR A 27 9.88 -8.59 19.48
N LEU A 28 10.14 -9.87 19.19
CA LEU A 28 9.88 -10.47 17.89
C LEU A 28 8.39 -10.43 17.55
N LYS A 29 7.52 -10.84 18.48
CA LYS A 29 6.06 -10.77 18.31
C LYS A 29 5.57 -9.33 18.06
N SER A 30 6.13 -8.36 18.76
CA SER A 30 5.80 -6.95 18.53
C SER A 30 6.21 -6.51 17.12
N LEU A 31 7.39 -6.93 16.65
CA LEU A 31 7.87 -6.64 15.31
C LEU A 31 6.97 -7.28 14.23
N GLU A 32 6.57 -8.54 14.41
CA GLU A 32 5.64 -9.25 13.51
C GLU A 32 4.32 -8.49 13.35
N VAL A 33 3.75 -8.00 14.47
CA VAL A 33 2.53 -7.19 14.46
C VAL A 33 2.75 -5.87 13.71
N ASN A 34 3.85 -5.16 13.98
CA ASN A 34 4.16 -3.89 13.32
C ASN A 34 4.32 -4.07 11.79
N ILE A 35 5.01 -5.14 11.36
CA ILE A 35 5.17 -5.46 9.94
C ILE A 35 3.81 -5.79 9.30
N SER A 36 2.96 -6.55 10.00
CA SER A 36 1.62 -6.88 9.52
C SER A 36 0.74 -5.63 9.35
N GLN A 37 0.80 -4.71 10.31
CA GLN A 37 0.10 -3.43 10.24
C GLN A 37 0.62 -2.56 9.08
N LEU A 38 1.95 -2.47 8.91
CA LEU A 38 2.56 -1.73 7.81
C LEU A 38 2.14 -2.31 6.45
N ALA A 39 2.15 -3.63 6.31
CA ALA A 39 1.69 -4.30 5.09
C ALA A 39 0.21 -4.01 4.79
N ASN A 40 -0.64 -3.95 5.82
CA ASN A 40 -2.05 -3.58 5.66
C ASN A 40 -2.23 -2.10 5.30
N SER A 41 -1.43 -1.21 5.89
CA SER A 41 -1.44 0.22 5.57
C SER A 41 -1.03 0.48 4.12
N ILE A 42 -0.02 -0.22 3.62
CA ILE A 42 0.42 -0.14 2.22
C ILE A 42 -0.65 -0.66 1.27
N LYS A 43 -1.33 -1.77 1.60
CA LYS A 43 -2.45 -2.30 0.79
C LYS A 43 -3.67 -1.36 0.77
N GLY A 44 -3.94 -0.69 1.89
CA GLY A 44 -5.02 0.29 2.01
C GLY A 44 -4.72 1.64 1.34
N GLN A 45 -3.46 1.92 1.05
CA GLN A 45 -3.07 3.10 0.29
C GLN A 45 -3.46 2.90 -1.17
N GLN A 46 -4.55 3.54 -1.58
CA GLN A 46 -4.92 3.71 -2.98
C GLN A 46 -3.75 4.32 -3.75
N PHE A 47 -3.05 3.50 -4.53
CA PHE A 47 -1.99 3.96 -5.43
C PHE A 47 -2.61 4.97 -6.41
N GLY A 48 -2.08 6.19 -6.42
CA GLY A 48 -2.45 7.20 -7.41
C GLY A 48 -3.58 8.14 -7.03
N LYS A 49 -4.16 8.08 -5.82
CA LYS A 49 -5.11 9.09 -5.35
C LYS A 49 -4.46 10.08 -4.41
N PHE A 50 -4.09 11.25 -4.92
CA PHE A 50 -3.60 12.34 -4.06
C PHE A 50 -4.76 12.91 -3.24
N PRO A 51 -4.52 13.47 -2.03
CA PRO A 51 -5.55 14.22 -1.30
C PRO A 51 -6.17 15.36 -2.12
N THR A 52 -5.43 15.82 -3.14
CA THR A 52 -5.81 16.86 -4.09
C THR A 52 -6.47 16.32 -5.36
N ASP A 53 -6.66 15.00 -5.49
CA ASP A 53 -7.42 14.47 -6.62
C ASP A 53 -8.85 14.99 -6.55
N ILE A 54 -9.17 15.85 -7.51
CA ILE A 54 -10.49 16.42 -7.66
C ILE A 54 -11.39 15.28 -8.12
N GLU A 55 -12.28 14.84 -7.23
CA GLU A 55 -13.39 13.98 -7.62
C GLU A 55 -14.20 14.72 -8.69
N THR A 56 -14.29 14.15 -9.90
CA THR A 56 -15.06 14.74 -10.99
C THR A 56 -16.48 15.01 -10.53
N ASN A 57 -16.92 16.26 -10.62
CA ASN A 57 -18.26 16.67 -10.24
C ASN A 57 -19.29 15.85 -11.03
N PRO A 58 -20.17 15.07 -10.37
CA PRO A 58 -21.18 14.27 -11.05
C PRO A 58 -22.12 15.10 -11.94
N LYS A 59 -22.18 16.42 -11.72
CA LYS A 59 -22.98 17.37 -12.50
C LYS A 59 -22.25 17.98 -13.71
N ASP A 60 -21.01 17.57 -14.02
CA ASP A 60 -20.21 18.18 -15.10
C ASP A 60 -20.80 17.99 -16.51
N TYR A 61 -21.83 17.17 -16.66
CA TYR A 61 -22.45 16.86 -17.94
C TYR A 61 -23.69 17.72 -18.30
N CYS A 62 -24.02 18.76 -17.54
CA CYS A 62 -25.10 19.68 -17.92
C CYS A 62 -24.56 20.89 -18.70
N LYS A 63 -24.10 20.65 -19.93
CA LYS A 63 -23.83 21.72 -20.92
C LYS A 63 -24.80 21.62 -22.10
N ALA A 64 -26.10 21.66 -21.83
CA ALA A 64 -27.10 21.90 -22.88
C ALA A 64 -27.23 23.41 -23.10
N ILE A 65 -26.67 23.92 -24.20
CA ILE A 65 -26.80 25.33 -24.59
C ILE A 65 -27.86 25.40 -25.70
N THR A 66 -29.01 25.99 -25.40
CA THR A 66 -30.07 26.27 -26.40
C THR A 66 -29.84 27.63 -27.03
N LEU A 67 -29.78 27.68 -28.36
CA LEU A 67 -29.71 28.94 -29.11
C LEU A 67 -31.05 29.68 -29.04
N ARG A 68 -31.05 31.01 -29.26
CA ARG A 68 -32.30 31.82 -29.36
C ARG A 68 -33.28 31.33 -30.42
N SER A 69 -32.82 30.54 -31.39
CA SER A 69 -33.62 29.87 -32.42
C SER A 69 -34.30 28.57 -31.94
N GLY A 70 -34.11 28.18 -30.68
CA GLY A 70 -34.63 26.94 -30.10
C GLY A 70 -33.81 25.69 -30.44
N LYS A 71 -32.72 25.82 -31.21
CA LYS A 71 -31.85 24.68 -31.55
C LYS A 71 -30.86 24.39 -30.43
N GLN A 72 -30.75 23.14 -30.04
CA GLN A 72 -29.71 22.65 -29.12
C GLN A 72 -28.36 22.63 -29.86
N MET A 73 -27.31 23.17 -29.26
CA MET A 73 -25.94 23.05 -29.78
C MET A 73 -25.40 21.65 -29.48
N GLU A 74 -24.87 20.96 -30.48
CA GLU A 74 -24.22 19.66 -30.27
C GLU A 74 -23.00 19.83 -29.36
N THR A 75 -22.95 19.03 -28.28
CA THR A 75 -21.81 19.03 -27.38
C THR A 75 -20.60 18.40 -28.08
N PRO A 76 -19.39 18.96 -27.92
CA PRO A 76 -18.19 18.32 -28.44
C PRO A 76 -18.04 16.94 -27.78
N LYS A 77 -17.94 15.88 -28.59
CA LYS A 77 -17.63 14.54 -28.08
C LYS A 77 -16.26 14.60 -27.37
N PRO A 78 -16.12 14.06 -26.14
CA PRO A 78 -14.83 13.94 -25.51
C PRO A 78 -13.88 13.18 -26.45
N LYS A 79 -12.68 13.73 -26.69
CA LYS A 79 -11.64 12.99 -27.39
C LYS A 79 -11.23 11.83 -26.50
N GLU A 80 -11.45 10.60 -26.94
CA GLU A 80 -10.86 9.42 -26.33
C GLU A 80 -9.34 9.62 -26.33
N ILE A 81 -8.76 9.72 -25.14
CA ILE A 81 -7.31 9.61 -24.96
C ILE A 81 -7.04 8.12 -25.15
N ILE A 82 -6.69 7.75 -26.39
CA ILE A 82 -6.35 6.37 -26.74
C ILE A 82 -5.07 6.03 -25.97
N ASP A 83 -5.19 5.15 -24.98
CA ASP A 83 -4.07 4.40 -24.41
C ASP A 83 -3.37 3.66 -25.55
N LYS A 84 -2.30 4.25 -26.07
CA LYS A 84 -1.42 3.59 -27.03
C LYS A 84 -0.52 2.63 -26.27
N GLU A 85 -1.02 1.41 -26.03
CA GLU A 85 -0.15 0.26 -25.84
C GLU A 85 -0.60 -0.89 -26.73
N LYS A 86 0.20 -1.10 -27.79
CA LYS A 86 0.58 -2.37 -28.45
C LYS A 86 0.69 -2.16 -29.96
N GLU A 87 1.93 -1.99 -30.43
CA GLU A 87 2.29 -2.43 -31.78
C GLU A 87 3.51 -3.35 -31.70
N VAL A 88 3.23 -4.61 -31.99
CA VAL A 88 4.18 -5.70 -32.28
C VAL A 88 4.84 -5.36 -33.62
N VAL A 89 6.17 -5.26 -33.65
CA VAL A 89 6.92 -5.28 -34.91
C VAL A 89 7.59 -6.63 -35.07
N GLN A 90 7.17 -7.34 -36.11
CA GLN A 90 7.71 -8.59 -36.61
C GLN A 90 9.16 -8.39 -37.10
N GLU A 91 10.05 -9.31 -36.73
CA GLU A 91 11.41 -9.39 -37.27
C GLU A 91 11.41 -10.37 -38.46
N PRO A 92 11.92 -9.98 -39.66
CA PRO A 92 12.02 -10.89 -40.78
C PRO A 92 13.27 -11.75 -40.67
N ALA A 93 13.11 -13.04 -40.96
CA ALA A 93 14.19 -14.01 -41.03
C ALA A 93 15.26 -13.61 -42.07
N LYS A 94 16.52 -13.69 -41.66
CA LYS A 94 17.62 -14.12 -42.52
C LYS A 94 18.69 -14.84 -41.70
#